data_AF-A0A453JWG8-F1
#
_entry.id   AF-A0A453JWG8-F1
#
_cell.length_a   1.000
_cell.length_b   1.000
_cell.length_c   1.000
_cell.angle_alpha   90.00
_cell.angle_beta   90.00
_cell.angle_gamma   90.00
#
_symmetry.space_group_name_H-M   'P 1'
#
loop_
_entity.id
_entity.type
_entity.pdbx_description
1 polymer ?
#
loop_
_entity_poly.entity_id
_entity_poly.type
_entity_poly.pdbx_seq_one_letter_code
_entity_poly.pdbx_strand_id
1 'polypeptide(L)'
;KARKIAKVFGLPIVGVHHMEAHALVSRLVNKDLDYPFLALLISGGHNLLVLAQNLGEYVQLGTTIDDAIGEAYDKSARWLGLDIQKGGGPALEELALEGDPNSINFTVPMRQHKDCNFSYAGLKTPVRLAIESRNLCTDDIPISSATEEDRQLRANIAASFQRIAVLHLEDRCQRAVEWALKMRPSIKNFVMQISCCC
;
A
#
# COMPACT_ATOMS: atom_id res chain seq x y z
N LYS A 1 18.40 23.17 7.89
CA LYS A 1 19.66 22.78 8.57
C LYS A 1 20.75 22.37 7.56
N ALA A 2 20.49 21.44 6.63
CA ALA A 2 21.45 21.03 5.59
C ALA A 2 22.08 22.19 4.79
N ARG A 3 21.27 23.18 4.37
CA ARG A 3 21.78 24.37 3.63
C ARG A 3 22.85 25.17 4.37
N LYS A 4 22.74 25.28 5.69
CA LYS A 4 23.68 26.05 6.52
C LYS A 4 25.02 25.31 6.63
N ILE A 5 24.98 23.98 6.77
CA ILE A 5 26.17 23.13 6.86
C ILE A 5 26.94 23.17 5.55
N ALA A 6 26.28 22.93 4.41
CA ALA A 6 26.95 22.96 3.11
C ALA A 6 27.63 24.32 2.83
N LYS A 7 26.99 25.43 3.22
CA LYS A 7 27.58 26.78 3.11
C LYS A 7 28.84 26.95 3.96
N VAL A 8 28.88 26.39 5.18
CA VAL A 8 30.06 26.47 6.07
C VAL A 8 31.25 25.71 5.48
N PHE A 9 31.00 24.57 4.84
CA PHE A 9 32.05 23.72 4.27
C PHE A 9 32.33 23.97 2.78
N GLY A 10 31.70 24.99 2.17
CA GLY A 10 31.89 25.30 0.75
C GLY A 10 31.41 24.20 -0.21
N LEU A 11 30.46 23.35 0.23
CA LEU A 11 29.97 22.22 -0.56
C LEU A 11 28.71 22.61 -1.37
N PRO A 12 28.57 22.09 -2.62
CA PRO A 12 27.33 22.26 -3.37
C PRO A 12 26.17 21.49 -2.72
N ILE A 13 24.95 21.96 -2.92
CA ILE A 13 23.73 21.29 -2.47
C ILE A 13 22.99 20.76 -3.68
N VAL A 14 22.70 19.46 -3.68
CA VAL A 14 21.83 18.83 -4.66
C VAL A 14 20.47 18.59 -4.01
N GLY A 15 19.42 19.21 -4.56
CA GLY A 15 18.05 18.92 -4.17
C GLY A 15 17.61 17.63 -4.85
N VAL A 16 17.12 16.66 -4.09
CA VAL A 16 16.63 15.39 -4.63
C VAL A 16 15.13 15.32 -4.41
N HIS A 17 14.38 15.00 -5.46
CA HIS A 17 12.94 14.77 -5.35
C HIS A 17 12.69 13.45 -4.64
N HIS A 18 11.92 13.46 -3.56
CA HIS A 18 11.74 12.29 -2.68
C HIS A 18 11.24 11.05 -3.44
N MET A 19 10.23 11.20 -4.30
CA MET A 19 9.68 10.08 -5.08
C MET A 19 10.60 9.63 -6.22
N GLU A 20 11.43 10.53 -6.76
CA GLU A 20 12.42 10.18 -7.77
C GLU A 20 13.52 9.32 -7.13
N ALA A 21 13.98 9.70 -5.93
CA ALA A 21 14.93 8.92 -5.16
C ALA A 21 14.41 7.49 -4.93
N HIS A 22 13.14 7.35 -4.54
CA HIS A 22 12.49 6.05 -4.38
C HIS A 22 12.57 5.21 -5.66
N ALA A 23 12.08 5.72 -6.80
CA ALA A 23 12.15 5.01 -8.07
C ALA A 23 13.59 4.61 -8.48
N LEU A 24 14.58 5.44 -8.17
CA LEU A 24 15.99 5.20 -8.52
C LEU A 24 16.69 4.19 -7.60
N VAL A 25 16.19 3.93 -6.39
CA VAL A 25 16.77 2.90 -5.49
C VAL A 25 16.78 1.53 -6.18
N SER A 26 15.74 1.21 -6.95
CA SER A 26 15.68 -0.07 -7.67
C SER A 26 16.78 -0.22 -8.72
N ARG A 27 17.27 0.89 -9.30
CA ARG A 27 18.42 0.89 -10.21
C ARG A 27 19.75 0.79 -9.50
N LEU A 28 19.82 1.16 -8.21
CA LEU A 28 21.02 0.91 -7.39
C LEU A 28 21.17 -0.58 -7.06
N VAL A 29 20.05 -1.25 -6.77
CA VAL A 29 20.01 -2.69 -6.47
C VAL A 29 20.20 -3.54 -7.73
N ASN A 30 19.53 -3.16 -8.82
CA ASN A 30 19.65 -3.85 -10.11
C ASN A 30 20.23 -2.90 -11.17
N LYS A 31 21.52 -3.08 -11.49
CA LYS A 31 22.23 -2.25 -12.47
C LYS A 31 21.74 -2.46 -13.90
N ASP A 32 21.09 -3.58 -14.20
CA ASP A 32 20.54 -3.90 -15.52
C ASP A 32 19.12 -3.35 -15.72
N LEU A 33 18.57 -2.66 -14.71
CA LEU A 33 17.30 -1.96 -14.81
C LEU A 33 17.45 -0.69 -15.65
N ASP A 34 17.21 -0.84 -16.94
CA ASP A 34 17.16 0.25 -17.90
C ASP A 34 15.76 0.83 -18.07
N TYR A 35 15.74 2.08 -18.53
CA TYR A 35 14.52 2.75 -18.94
C TYR A 35 13.99 2.23 -20.30
N PRO A 36 12.68 2.32 -20.56
CA PRO A 36 11.63 2.70 -19.63
C PRO A 36 11.24 1.53 -18.71
N PHE A 37 10.89 1.84 -17.46
CA PHE A 37 10.30 0.86 -16.54
C PHE A 37 9.11 1.46 -15.81
N LEU A 38 8.16 0.60 -15.45
CA LEU A 38 7.04 0.97 -14.60
C LEU A 38 7.44 0.77 -13.14
N ALA A 39 7.10 1.71 -12.27
CA ALA A 39 7.33 1.59 -10.83
C ALA A 39 6.03 1.77 -10.05
N LEU A 40 5.81 0.87 -9.10
CA LEU A 40 4.80 0.95 -8.04
C LEU A 40 5.52 1.29 -6.75
N LEU A 41 5.23 2.47 -6.21
CA LEU A 41 5.81 2.99 -4.98
C LEU A 41 4.72 3.01 -3.91
N ILE A 42 4.83 2.12 -2.93
CA ILE A 42 3.87 1.98 -1.82
C ILE A 42 4.56 2.31 -0.51
N SER A 43 3.91 3.13 0.30
CA SER A 43 4.31 3.48 1.66
C SER A 43 3.08 3.57 2.55
N GLY A 44 3.29 3.89 3.84
CA GLY A 44 2.20 4.13 4.78
C GLY A 44 1.17 5.16 4.28
N GLY A 45 1.64 6.24 3.64
CA GLY A 45 0.81 7.39 3.24
C GLY A 45 0.68 7.64 1.73
N HIS A 46 1.30 6.81 0.88
CA HIS A 46 1.25 7.00 -0.57
C HIS A 46 1.26 5.67 -1.31
N ASN A 47 0.39 5.57 -2.32
CA ASN A 47 0.48 4.64 -3.44
C ASN A 47 0.68 5.46 -4.71
N LEU A 48 1.75 5.21 -5.46
CA LEU A 48 2.07 5.89 -6.70
C LEU A 48 2.45 4.87 -7.79
N LEU A 49 1.77 4.96 -8.93
CA LEU A 49 2.14 4.27 -10.17
C LEU A 49 2.76 5.27 -11.12
N VAL A 50 4.03 5.06 -11.48
CA VAL A 50 4.80 5.97 -12.32
C VAL A 50 5.55 5.22 -13.41
N LEU A 51 5.40 5.69 -14.65
CA LEU A 51 6.22 5.26 -15.77
C LEU A 51 7.47 6.13 -15.83
N ALA A 52 8.62 5.55 -15.51
CA ALA A 52 9.91 6.20 -15.62
C ALA A 52 10.45 6.03 -17.05
N GLN A 53 10.48 7.11 -17.83
CA GLN A 53 10.93 7.10 -19.22
C GLN A 53 12.42 7.38 -19.36
N ASN A 54 12.95 8.23 -18.48
CA ASN A 54 14.36 8.55 -18.33
C ASN A 54 14.60 9.20 -16.95
N LEU A 55 15.85 9.52 -16.63
CA LEU A 55 16.16 10.34 -15.46
C LEU A 55 15.50 11.73 -15.59
N GLY A 56 14.73 12.14 -14.59
CA GLY A 56 13.94 13.37 -14.64
C GLY A 56 12.66 13.31 -15.50
N GLU A 57 12.40 12.20 -16.21
CA GLU A 57 11.23 12.05 -17.10
C GLU A 57 10.27 10.98 -16.58
N TYR A 58 9.26 11.42 -15.83
CA TYR A 58 8.29 10.56 -15.15
C TYR A 58 6.87 10.89 -15.57
N VAL A 59 6.07 9.86 -15.84
CA VAL A 59 4.63 9.98 -16.10
C VAL A 59 3.88 9.30 -14.97
N GLN A 60 3.18 10.09 -14.16
CA GLN A 60 2.27 9.56 -13.15
C GLN A 60 1.06 8.93 -13.85
N LEU A 61 0.86 7.63 -13.66
CA LEU A 61 -0.28 6.88 -14.19
C LEU A 61 -1.43 6.85 -13.18
N GLY A 62 -1.12 6.84 -11.88
CA GLY A 62 -2.10 6.83 -10.82
C GLY A 62 -1.50 7.16 -9.47
N THR A 63 -2.30 7.76 -8.59
CA THR A 63 -1.89 8.10 -7.21
C THR A 63 -3.03 7.81 -6.23
N THR A 64 -2.73 7.91 -4.94
CA THR A 64 -3.73 7.86 -3.88
C THR A 64 -4.60 9.11 -3.93
N ILE A 65 -5.93 8.92 -3.94
CA ILE A 65 -6.90 10.03 -3.96
C ILE A 65 -7.59 10.26 -2.60
N ASP A 66 -7.49 9.29 -1.68
CA ASP A 66 -7.94 9.41 -0.30
C ASP A 66 -6.92 8.80 0.69
N ASP A 67 -7.23 7.66 1.31
CA ASP A 67 -6.34 6.93 2.20
C ASP A 67 -5.39 6.05 1.40
N ALA A 68 -4.14 5.97 1.87
CA ALA A 68 -3.20 4.98 1.39
C ALA A 68 -3.50 3.58 1.94
N ILE A 69 -2.87 2.55 1.33
CA ILE A 69 -3.07 1.17 1.78
C ILE A 69 -2.59 0.99 3.22
N GLY A 70 -1.43 1.57 3.57
CA GLY A 70 -0.89 1.48 4.93
C GLY A 70 -1.80 2.11 5.98
N GLU A 71 -2.39 3.28 5.69
CA GLU A 71 -3.39 3.91 6.56
C GLU A 71 -4.64 3.03 6.76
N ALA A 72 -5.11 2.38 5.70
CA ALA A 72 -6.23 1.45 5.79
C ALA A 72 -5.89 0.22 6.63
N TYR A 73 -4.69 -0.37 6.46
CA TYR A 73 -4.21 -1.46 7.31
C TYR A 73 -4.09 -1.04 8.77
N ASP A 74 -3.44 0.09 9.05
CA ASP A 74 -3.27 0.62 10.41
C ASP A 74 -4.61 0.85 11.10
N LYS A 75 -5.59 1.39 10.38
CA LYS A 75 -6.92 1.65 10.94
C LYS A 75 -7.71 0.37 11.17
N SER A 76 -7.68 -0.58 10.23
CA SER A 76 -8.31 -1.89 10.38
C SER A 76 -7.68 -2.67 11.54
N ALA A 77 -6.35 -2.66 11.68
CA ALA A 77 -5.63 -3.32 12.77
C ALA A 77 -6.05 -2.78 14.14
N ARG A 78 -6.14 -1.44 14.29
CA ARG A 78 -6.64 -0.82 15.52
C ARG A 78 -8.06 -1.26 15.85
N TRP A 79 -8.96 -1.25 14.87
CA TRP A 79 -10.35 -1.67 15.09
C TRP A 79 -10.49 -3.13 15.45
N LEU A 80 -9.57 -3.99 15.03
CA LEU A 80 -9.53 -5.41 15.41
C LEU A 80 -8.91 -5.65 16.81
N GLY A 81 -8.46 -4.60 17.50
CA GLY A 81 -7.85 -4.69 18.82
C GLY A 81 -6.46 -5.34 18.81
N LEU A 82 -5.71 -5.14 17.72
CA LEU A 82 -4.34 -5.66 17.55
C LEU A 82 -3.30 -4.75 18.23
N ASP A 83 -2.20 -5.35 18.69
CA ASP A 83 -1.01 -4.60 19.10
C ASP A 83 -0.25 -4.13 17.85
N ILE A 84 -0.22 -2.82 17.64
CA ILE A 84 0.38 -2.19 16.47
C ILE A 84 1.75 -1.56 16.74
N GLN A 85 2.45 -1.93 17.83
CA GLN A 85 3.79 -1.40 18.13
C GLN A 85 4.79 -1.57 16.98
N LYS A 86 4.66 -2.65 16.20
CA LYS A 86 5.51 -2.93 15.02
C LYS A 86 4.90 -2.41 13.71
N GLY A 87 3.78 -1.69 13.76
CA GLY A 87 2.98 -1.27 12.61
C GLY A 87 1.70 -2.09 12.47
N GLY A 88 0.63 -1.48 11.95
CA GLY A 88 -0.65 -2.17 11.78
C GLY A 88 -0.69 -3.11 10.57
N GLY A 89 0.15 -2.86 9.55
CA GLY A 89 0.38 -3.77 8.43
C GLY A 89 0.78 -5.19 8.89
N PRO A 90 1.97 -5.35 9.51
CA PRO A 90 2.44 -6.65 9.98
C PRO A 90 1.50 -7.33 10.96
N ALA A 91 0.91 -6.57 11.91
CA ALA A 91 -0.01 -7.13 12.89
C ALA A 91 -1.28 -7.70 12.24
N LEU A 92 -1.84 -6.99 11.24
CA LEU A 92 -3.01 -7.46 10.51
C LEU A 92 -2.67 -8.65 9.61
N GLU A 93 -1.53 -8.62 8.93
CA GLU A 93 -1.05 -9.72 8.09
C GLU A 93 -0.87 -11.00 8.90
N GLU A 94 -0.28 -10.90 10.10
CA GLU A 94 -0.11 -12.05 11.01
C GLU A 94 -1.46 -12.67 11.40
N LEU A 95 -2.43 -11.85 11.81
CA LEU A 95 -3.76 -12.35 12.16
C LEU A 95 -4.51 -12.91 10.92
N ALA A 96 -4.31 -12.30 9.74
CA ALA A 96 -4.97 -12.74 8.50
C ALA A 96 -4.56 -14.16 8.08
N LEU A 97 -3.39 -14.65 8.47
CA LEU A 97 -2.95 -16.03 8.20
C LEU A 97 -3.84 -17.08 8.87
N GLU A 98 -4.55 -16.71 9.94
CA GLU A 98 -5.45 -17.60 10.69
C GLU A 98 -6.89 -17.58 10.13
N GLY A 99 -7.21 -16.64 9.25
CA GLY A 99 -8.58 -16.38 8.78
C GLY A 99 -8.91 -16.97 7.41
N ASP A 100 -10.20 -17.13 7.14
CA ASP A 100 -10.70 -17.39 5.79
C ASP A 100 -10.90 -16.06 5.02
N PRO A 101 -10.15 -15.81 3.93
CA PRO A 101 -10.26 -14.60 3.13
C PRO A 101 -11.58 -14.47 2.35
N ASN A 102 -12.44 -15.49 2.38
CA ASN A 102 -13.77 -15.46 1.77
C ASN A 102 -14.90 -15.34 2.80
N SER A 103 -14.59 -15.26 4.09
CA SER A 103 -15.59 -15.20 5.16
C SER A 103 -16.47 -13.94 5.08
N ILE A 104 -15.91 -12.83 4.58
CA ILE A 104 -16.63 -11.57 4.45
C ILE A 104 -16.57 -11.06 3.02
N ASN A 105 -17.75 -10.77 2.47
CA ASN A 105 -17.91 -10.23 1.13
C ASN A 105 -17.72 -8.70 1.13
N PHE A 106 -16.47 -8.28 1.11
CA PHE A 106 -16.11 -6.89 0.81
C PHE A 106 -16.08 -6.65 -0.71
N THR A 107 -16.36 -5.41 -1.13
CA THR A 107 -16.34 -5.02 -2.54
C THR A 107 -15.02 -4.33 -2.87
N VAL A 108 -14.43 -4.67 -4.02
CA VAL A 108 -13.22 -4.00 -4.53
C VAL A 108 -13.54 -2.53 -4.87
N PRO A 109 -12.86 -1.55 -4.25
CA PRO A 109 -13.06 -0.13 -4.51
C PRO A 109 -12.76 0.22 -5.97
N MET A 110 -13.40 1.28 -6.47
CA MET A 110 -13.08 1.88 -7.77
C MET A 110 -13.10 0.92 -8.99
N ARG A 111 -13.74 -0.26 -8.89
CA ARG A 111 -13.70 -1.29 -9.95
C ARG A 111 -14.19 -0.76 -11.31
N GLN A 112 -15.15 0.16 -11.30
CA GLN A 112 -15.72 0.78 -12.50
C GLN A 112 -14.89 1.96 -13.03
N HIS A 113 -13.95 2.49 -12.26
CA HIS A 113 -13.12 3.64 -12.66
C HIS A 113 -12.10 3.20 -13.70
N LYS A 114 -11.95 4.02 -14.75
CA LYS A 114 -11.04 3.75 -15.88
C LYS A 114 -9.62 4.24 -15.64
N ASP A 115 -9.33 4.90 -14.53
CA ASP A 115 -8.00 5.37 -14.15
C ASP A 115 -7.19 4.31 -13.36
N CYS A 116 -5.95 4.65 -13.03
CA CYS A 116 -5.06 3.84 -12.19
C CYS A 116 -4.97 4.38 -10.74
N ASN A 117 -5.91 5.23 -10.32
CA ASN A 117 -5.86 5.86 -9.00
C ASN A 117 -6.26 4.88 -7.89
N PHE A 118 -5.74 5.11 -6.69
CA PHE A 118 -5.99 4.27 -5.52
C PHE A 118 -6.92 4.96 -4.52
N SER A 119 -7.96 4.26 -4.07
CA SER A 119 -8.79 4.62 -2.92
C SER A 119 -8.91 3.42 -1.99
N TYR A 120 -8.52 3.61 -0.73
CA TYR A 120 -8.72 2.60 0.33
C TYR A 120 -9.68 3.08 1.41
N ALA A 121 -10.09 4.36 1.39
CA ALA A 121 -10.99 4.89 2.40
C ALA A 121 -12.33 4.14 2.47
N GLY A 122 -12.82 3.67 1.32
CA GLY A 122 -14.06 2.90 1.20
C GLY A 122 -14.04 1.52 1.86
N LEU A 123 -12.86 0.96 2.20
CA LEU A 123 -12.75 -0.34 2.86
C LEU A 123 -12.93 -0.27 4.38
N LYS A 124 -12.78 0.92 4.96
CA LYS A 124 -12.86 1.13 6.40
C LYS A 124 -14.28 0.88 6.93
N THR A 125 -15.29 1.48 6.32
CA THR A 125 -16.68 1.34 6.78
C THR A 125 -17.15 -0.11 6.76
N PRO A 126 -16.93 -0.91 5.69
CA PRO A 126 -17.24 -2.33 5.70
C PRO A 126 -16.54 -3.13 6.80
N VAL A 127 -15.26 -2.86 7.09
CA VAL A 127 -14.54 -3.51 8.20
C VAL A 127 -15.20 -3.21 9.54
N ARG A 128 -15.52 -1.94 9.80
CA ARG A 128 -16.19 -1.54 11.03
C ARG A 128 -17.57 -2.21 11.18
N LEU A 129 -18.36 -2.22 10.11
CA LEU A 129 -19.67 -2.88 10.10
C LEU A 129 -19.55 -4.39 10.32
N ALA A 130 -18.50 -5.04 9.80
CA ALA A 130 -18.26 -6.46 10.01
C ALA A 130 -17.96 -6.79 11.49
N ILE A 131 -17.21 -5.91 12.17
CA ILE A 131 -16.93 -6.01 13.62
C ILE A 131 -18.22 -5.85 14.43
N GLU A 132 -18.98 -4.79 14.14
CA GLU A 132 -20.24 -4.48 14.83
C GLU A 132 -21.29 -5.59 14.64
N SER A 133 -21.47 -6.10 13.42
CA SER A 133 -22.44 -7.17 13.10
C SER A 133 -22.18 -8.50 13.83
N ARG A 134 -20.95 -8.71 14.31
CA ARG A 134 -20.51 -9.93 15.01
C ARG A 134 -20.41 -9.72 16.52
N ASN A 135 -20.86 -8.55 17.02
CA ASN A 135 -20.82 -8.17 18.44
C ASN A 135 -19.42 -8.30 19.07
N LEU A 136 -18.36 -8.02 18.29
CA LEU A 136 -16.99 -8.10 18.78
C LEU A 136 -16.65 -6.87 19.64
N CYS A 137 -16.36 -7.07 20.92
CA CYS A 137 -15.90 -6.01 21.83
C CYS A 137 -14.39 -5.78 21.68
N THR A 138 -13.96 -5.24 20.54
CA THR A 138 -12.53 -5.06 20.23
C THR A 138 -11.87 -3.91 21.00
N ASP A 139 -12.64 -2.90 21.40
CA ASP A 139 -12.14 -1.73 22.13
C ASP A 139 -11.75 -2.07 23.59
N ASP A 140 -12.48 -3.00 24.22
CA ASP A 140 -12.25 -3.40 25.62
C ASP A 140 -11.41 -4.67 25.76
N ILE A 141 -11.44 -5.55 24.75
CA ILE A 141 -10.78 -6.86 24.79
C ILE A 141 -9.70 -6.90 23.71
N PRO A 142 -8.41 -6.77 24.08
CA PRO A 142 -7.30 -6.90 23.14
C PRO A 142 -7.25 -8.34 22.60
N ILE A 143 -6.69 -8.50 21.40
CA ILE A 143 -6.61 -9.82 20.73
C ILE A 143 -5.92 -10.90 21.59
N SER A 144 -5.00 -10.52 22.48
CA SER A 144 -4.29 -11.42 23.40
C SER A 144 -5.16 -11.99 24.51
N SER A 145 -6.33 -11.39 24.77
CA SER A 145 -7.29 -11.82 25.79
C SER A 145 -8.63 -12.24 25.17
N ALA A 146 -8.71 -12.29 23.85
CA ALA A 146 -9.90 -12.72 23.12
C ALA A 146 -10.13 -14.23 23.29
N THR A 147 -11.39 -14.66 23.25
CA THR A 147 -11.70 -16.08 23.14
C THR A 147 -11.23 -16.62 21.78
N GLU A 148 -11.07 -17.93 21.66
CA GLU A 148 -10.72 -18.56 20.37
C GLU A 148 -11.75 -18.22 19.27
N GLU A 149 -13.03 -18.17 19.61
CA GLU A 149 -14.10 -17.80 18.68
C GLU A 149 -13.97 -16.33 18.24
N ASP A 150 -13.77 -15.40 19.19
CA ASP A 150 -13.57 -13.98 18.88
C ASP A 150 -12.32 -13.76 18.03
N ARG A 151 -11.22 -14.46 18.35
CA ARG A 151 -9.96 -14.41 17.60
C ARG A 151 -10.20 -14.86 16.16
N GLN A 152 -10.88 -15.98 15.96
CA GLN A 152 -11.19 -16.50 14.63
C GLN A 152 -12.08 -15.54 13.81
N LEU A 153 -13.08 -14.92 14.44
CA LEU A 153 -13.92 -13.92 13.76
C LEU A 153 -13.12 -12.68 13.35
N ARG A 154 -12.22 -12.18 14.22
CA ARG A 154 -11.31 -11.08 13.89
C ARG A 154 -10.34 -11.47 12.76
N ALA A 155 -9.81 -12.69 12.78
CA ALA A 155 -8.94 -13.23 11.73
C ALA A 155 -9.64 -13.30 10.37
N ASN A 156 -10.89 -13.76 10.35
CA ASN A 156 -11.71 -13.78 9.14
C ASN A 156 -11.94 -12.37 8.57
N ILE A 157 -12.15 -11.36 9.42
CA ILE A 157 -12.26 -9.96 9.00
C ILE A 157 -10.92 -9.48 8.41
N ALA A 158 -9.80 -9.73 9.09
CA ALA A 158 -8.46 -9.36 8.64
C ALA A 158 -8.13 -9.97 7.26
N ALA A 159 -8.32 -11.29 7.11
CA ALA A 159 -8.08 -12.03 5.88
C ALA A 159 -8.94 -11.52 4.71
N SER A 160 -10.23 -11.28 4.97
CA SER A 160 -11.15 -10.77 3.95
C SER A 160 -10.79 -9.34 3.53
N PHE A 161 -10.40 -8.47 4.48
CA PHE A 161 -9.92 -7.12 4.20
C PHE A 161 -8.65 -7.13 3.36
N GLN A 162 -7.64 -7.90 3.79
CA GLN A 162 -6.35 -8.03 3.10
C GLN A 162 -6.54 -8.49 1.66
N ARG A 163 -7.37 -9.52 1.44
CA ARG A 163 -7.67 -9.99 0.08
C ARG A 163 -8.23 -8.88 -0.81
N ILE A 164 -9.21 -8.11 -0.33
CA ILE A 164 -9.79 -7.04 -1.14
C ILE A 164 -8.82 -5.87 -1.35
N ALA A 165 -8.00 -5.53 -0.35
CA ALA A 165 -6.96 -4.51 -0.49
C ALA A 165 -5.94 -4.90 -1.57
N VAL A 166 -5.51 -6.16 -1.58
CA VAL A 166 -4.59 -6.70 -2.60
C VAL A 166 -5.25 -6.77 -3.97
N LEU A 167 -6.50 -7.24 -4.08
CA LEU A 167 -7.22 -7.28 -5.36
C LEU A 167 -7.38 -5.88 -5.99
N HIS A 168 -7.62 -4.85 -5.16
CA HIS A 168 -7.66 -3.48 -5.64
C HIS A 168 -6.29 -3.01 -6.16
N LEU A 169 -5.22 -3.33 -5.43
CA LEU A 169 -3.85 -3.04 -5.86
C LEU A 169 -3.54 -3.70 -7.21
N GLU A 170 -3.86 -4.99 -7.36
CA GLU A 170 -3.69 -5.76 -8.60
C GLU A 170 -4.47 -5.14 -9.77
N ASP A 171 -5.76 -4.81 -9.56
CA ASP A 171 -6.61 -4.18 -10.57
C ASP A 171 -6.00 -2.86 -11.11
N ARG A 172 -5.43 -2.04 -10.22
CA ARG A 172 -4.80 -0.77 -10.61
C ARG A 172 -3.45 -1.00 -11.31
N CYS A 173 -2.66 -1.95 -10.82
CA CYS A 173 -1.38 -2.29 -11.43
C CYS A 173 -1.54 -2.87 -12.83
N GLN A 174 -2.51 -3.77 -13.03
CA GLN A 174 -2.81 -4.34 -14.34
C GLN A 174 -3.14 -3.24 -15.35
N ARG A 175 -4.02 -2.29 -14.98
CA ARG A 175 -4.37 -1.15 -15.85
C ARG A 175 -3.15 -0.27 -16.16
N ALA A 176 -2.32 0.00 -15.17
CA ALA A 176 -1.10 0.78 -15.38
C ALA A 176 -0.12 0.08 -16.31
N VAL A 177 0.03 -1.25 -16.21
CA VAL A 177 0.83 -2.04 -17.16
C VAL A 177 0.25 -1.93 -18.58
N GLU A 178 -1.07 -2.10 -18.74
CA GLU A 178 -1.73 -1.95 -20.04
C GLU A 178 -1.54 -0.54 -20.65
N TRP A 179 -1.64 0.50 -19.84
CA TRP A 179 -1.43 1.89 -20.26
C TRP A 179 0.04 2.15 -20.61
N ALA A 180 0.96 1.67 -19.77
CA ALA A 180 2.38 1.85 -19.97
C ALA A 180 2.86 1.13 -21.24
N LEU A 181 2.39 -0.10 -21.51
CA LEU A 181 2.70 -0.83 -22.75
C LEU A 181 2.16 -0.13 -23.99
N LYS A 182 0.99 0.52 -23.91
CA LYS A 182 0.46 1.34 -25.03
C LYS A 182 1.30 2.58 -25.29
N MET A 183 1.81 3.24 -24.24
CA MET A 183 2.66 4.43 -24.36
C MET A 183 4.10 4.09 -24.78
N ARG A 184 4.64 3.00 -24.24
CA ARG A 184 6.01 2.52 -24.42
C ARG A 184 6.02 0.99 -24.54
N PRO A 185 5.86 0.44 -25.76
CA PRO A 185 5.88 -1.00 -25.98
C PRO A 185 7.20 -1.69 -25.62
N SER A 186 8.28 -0.92 -25.44
CA SER A 186 9.61 -1.41 -25.08
C SER A 186 9.82 -1.65 -23.58
N ILE A 187 8.82 -1.38 -22.71
CA ILE A 187 8.91 -1.66 -21.28
C ILE A 187 9.14 -3.16 -21.08
N LYS A 188 10.16 -3.50 -20.30
CA LYS A 188 10.48 -4.88 -19.92
C LYS A 188 10.33 -5.15 -18.43
N ASN A 189 10.35 -4.09 -17.62
CA ASN A 189 10.46 -4.19 -16.17
C ASN A 189 9.29 -3.47 -15.50
N PHE A 190 8.67 -4.15 -14.54
CA PHE A 190 7.77 -3.59 -13.55
C PHE A 190 8.38 -3.77 -12.18
N VAL A 191 8.58 -2.65 -11.49
CA VAL A 191 9.33 -2.57 -10.25
C VAL A 191 8.38 -2.23 -9.12
N MET A 192 8.42 -3.00 -8.05
CA MET A 192 7.64 -2.75 -6.86
C MET A 192 8.57 -2.35 -5.72
N GLN A 193 8.37 -1.15 -5.19
CA GLN A 193 9.04 -0.68 -4.00
C GLN A 193 8.02 -0.48 -2.90
N ILE A 194 8.14 -1.26 -1.84
CA ILE A 194 7.28 -1.18 -0.67
C ILE A 194 8.16 -0.68 0.48
N SER A 195 7.80 0.47 1.03
CA SER A 195 8.40 1.01 2.26
C SER A 195 7.66 0.54 3.52
N CYS A 196 6.52 -0.13 3.37
CA CYS A 196 5.96 -0.97 4.43
C CYS A 196 6.89 -2.18 4.59
N CYS A 197 7.57 -2.29 5.72
CA CYS A 197 8.06 -3.58 6.16
C CYS A 197 6.82 -4.49 6.31
N CYS A 198 6.53 -5.31 5.29
CA CYS A 198 5.81 -6.55 5.46
C CYS A 198 6.77 -7.54 6.16
#